data_AF-A0A4S4K599-F1
#
_entry.id   AF-A0A4S4K599-F1
#
_cell.length_a   1.000
_cell.length_b   1.000
_cell.length_c   1.000
_cell.angle_alpha   90.00
_cell.angle_beta   90.00
_cell.angle_gamma   90.00
#
_symmetry.space_group_name_H-M   'P 1'
#
loop_
_entity.id
_entity.type
_entity.pdbx_description
1 polymer ?
#
loop_
_entity_poly.entity_id
_entity_poly.type
_entity_poly.pdbx_seq_one_letter_code
_entity_poly.pdbx_strand_id
1 'polypeptide(L)'
;MPSLLSFDIRFYDYQRFAAFCSFVNVDAPTRSRFLRKIWLNTDHLAQASGTRTLGHILSILQHAVQLHRLSIDTINEERAGPLDPRLIEAFSSLTSIKDLSILSCITKDTAKVLKSLQSASVTKVHICFQREHFSLNHDGPWTDEDNIDPILLLQKYSSSLEILKLYWFIFPPSPHHGIYYPRVTELMITDDCIPLSLELLVYSFPNLRILRIVDLDDFELDFDFDSDTVSDGKECRQANILSQFQMRWESLEYVSSEMLCLYSLGLCCKVNHLRLRLPGYNNSANLSYTTDVLSMTQPTRLSIDIQLSSDRTELIQTQLYHVVDYHGLTHLLIQVDFCPEDSEADYNIPGVLDDIIAALPPL
;
A
#
# COMPACT_ATOMS: atom_id res chain seq x y z
N MET A 1 28.02 21.18 -9.03
CA MET A 1 27.28 20.24 -9.90
C MET A 1 26.59 19.02 -9.21
N PRO A 2 26.76 18.69 -7.90
CA PRO A 2 26.14 17.47 -7.34
C PRO A 2 24.61 17.52 -7.17
N SER A 3 23.96 18.66 -7.46
CA SER A 3 22.52 18.86 -7.33
C SER A 3 21.72 18.58 -8.62
N LEU A 4 22.37 18.37 -9.77
CA LEU A 4 21.67 18.40 -11.07
C LEU A 4 20.82 17.15 -11.35
N LEU A 5 20.99 16.05 -10.60
CA LEU A 5 20.28 14.76 -10.80
C LEU A 5 19.85 14.10 -9.47
N SER A 6 19.62 14.91 -8.43
CA SER A 6 19.16 14.45 -7.12
C SER A 6 17.64 14.52 -6.91
N PHE A 7 16.90 15.06 -7.88
CA PHE A 7 15.44 15.15 -7.86
C PHE A 7 14.78 13.95 -8.55
N ASP A 8 13.49 13.73 -8.29
CA ASP A 8 12.74 12.64 -8.93
C ASP A 8 12.50 13.00 -10.42
N ILE A 9 13.10 12.19 -11.31
CA ILE A 9 13.01 12.38 -12.75
C ILE A 9 11.88 11.49 -13.28
N ARG A 10 10.78 12.11 -13.73
CA ARG A 10 9.60 11.43 -14.30
C ARG A 10 9.34 11.94 -15.71
N PHE A 11 9.01 11.03 -16.62
CA PHE A 11 8.69 11.35 -18.01
C PHE A 11 7.35 10.74 -18.38
N TYR A 12 6.41 11.58 -18.81
CA TYR A 12 5.12 11.14 -19.37
C TYR A 12 5.16 11.03 -20.91
N ASP A 13 6.24 11.50 -21.52
CA ASP A 13 6.42 11.53 -22.97
C ASP A 13 7.77 10.90 -23.35
N TYR A 14 7.74 10.07 -24.39
CA TYR A 14 8.90 9.33 -24.86
C TYR A 14 9.99 10.26 -25.42
N GLN A 15 9.63 11.37 -26.08
CA GLN A 15 10.64 12.28 -26.65
C GLN A 15 11.46 12.94 -25.55
N ARG A 16 10.81 13.34 -24.45
CA ARG A 16 11.50 13.86 -23.25
C ARG A 16 12.40 12.80 -22.60
N PHE A 17 11.92 11.56 -22.49
CA PHE A 17 12.73 10.45 -22.00
C PHE A 17 13.97 10.22 -22.88
N ALA A 18 13.81 10.15 -24.21
CA ALA A 18 14.90 9.94 -25.14
C ALA A 18 15.92 11.10 -25.12
N ALA A 19 15.45 12.35 -25.06
CA ALA A 19 16.29 13.53 -24.93
C ALA A 19 17.09 13.53 -23.62
N PHE A 20 16.45 13.14 -22.51
CA PHE A 20 17.15 12.97 -21.24
C PHE A 20 18.22 11.89 -21.32
N CYS A 21 17.90 10.70 -21.85
CA CYS A 21 18.88 9.62 -22.01
C CYS A 21 20.06 10.09 -22.87
N SER A 22 19.81 10.80 -23.97
CA SER A 22 20.88 11.37 -24.79
C SER A 22 21.71 12.40 -24.01
N PHE A 23 21.08 13.32 -23.28
CA PHE A 23 21.75 14.34 -22.49
C PHE A 23 22.66 13.75 -21.40
N VAL A 24 22.20 12.74 -20.66
CA VAL A 24 23.01 12.12 -19.60
C VAL A 24 24.14 11.30 -20.22
N ASN A 25 23.87 10.58 -21.31
CA ASN A 25 24.85 9.72 -21.97
C ASN A 25 26.02 10.49 -22.62
N VAL A 26 25.80 11.72 -23.11
CA VAL A 26 26.85 12.55 -23.73
C VAL A 26 28.07 12.76 -22.83
N ASP A 27 27.90 12.71 -21.51
CA ASP A 27 28.95 12.88 -20.51
C ASP A 27 28.89 11.74 -19.48
N ALA A 28 28.58 10.53 -19.96
CA ALA A 28 28.79 9.31 -19.20
C ALA A 28 30.31 8.99 -19.14
N PRO A 29 30.86 8.59 -17.98
CA PRO A 29 30.14 8.19 -16.76
C PRO A 29 29.83 9.35 -15.79
N THR A 30 30.36 10.55 -16.02
CA THR A 30 30.32 11.67 -15.06
C THR A 30 28.92 11.97 -14.57
N ARG A 31 27.95 12.17 -15.47
CA ARG A 31 26.56 12.52 -15.11
C ARG A 31 25.83 11.35 -14.45
N SER A 32 26.00 10.14 -14.99
CA SER A 32 25.37 8.92 -14.47
C SER A 32 25.72 8.65 -13.01
N ARG A 33 26.97 8.95 -12.60
CA ARG A 33 27.40 8.79 -11.20
C ARG A 33 26.67 9.69 -10.20
N PHE A 34 26.05 10.79 -10.66
CA PHE A 34 25.27 11.66 -9.77
C PHE A 34 23.79 11.29 -9.72
N LEU A 35 23.34 10.32 -10.54
CA LEU A 35 21.95 9.89 -10.56
C LEU A 35 21.61 9.17 -9.25
N ARG A 36 20.63 9.73 -8.50
CA ARG A 36 20.20 9.18 -7.20
C ARG A 36 18.86 8.47 -7.26
N LYS A 37 17.98 8.95 -8.13
CA LYS A 37 16.61 8.48 -8.24
C LYS A 37 16.25 8.46 -9.72
N ILE A 38 15.58 7.41 -10.16
CA ILE A 38 15.02 7.35 -11.50
C ILE A 38 13.66 6.67 -11.46
N TRP A 39 12.72 7.23 -12.19
CA TRP A 39 11.44 6.62 -12.48
C TRP A 39 11.43 6.28 -13.97
N LEU A 40 11.09 5.04 -14.29
CA LEU A 40 11.11 4.49 -15.63
C LEU A 40 9.74 3.93 -15.96
N ASN A 41 9.18 4.38 -17.08
CA ASN A 41 7.97 3.83 -17.63
C ASN A 41 8.31 2.66 -18.57
N THR A 42 7.63 1.53 -18.41
CA THR A 42 7.81 0.31 -19.21
C THR A 42 7.48 0.53 -20.68
N ASP A 43 6.46 1.34 -21.02
CA ASP A 43 6.12 1.70 -22.41
C ASP A 43 7.29 2.44 -23.09
N HIS A 44 7.95 3.34 -22.37
CA HIS A 44 9.14 4.04 -22.86
C HIS A 44 10.34 3.11 -23.01
N LEU A 45 10.51 2.14 -22.11
CA LEU A 45 11.57 1.14 -22.22
C LEU A 45 11.31 0.18 -23.39
N ALA A 46 10.06 -0.24 -23.59
CA ALA A 46 9.62 -1.04 -24.72
C ALA A 46 9.83 -0.27 -26.04
N GLN A 47 9.40 0.99 -26.12
CA GLN A 47 9.60 1.85 -27.29
C GLN A 47 11.08 2.17 -27.55
N ALA A 48 11.92 2.22 -26.51
CA ALA A 48 13.35 2.37 -26.68
C ALA A 48 13.99 1.16 -27.37
N SER A 49 13.36 -0.03 -27.27
CA SER A 49 13.85 -1.25 -27.91
C SER A 49 13.97 -1.05 -29.42
N GLY A 50 15.16 -1.35 -29.97
CA GLY A 50 15.47 -1.13 -31.38
C GLY A 50 15.84 0.32 -31.75
N THR A 51 15.88 1.25 -30.79
CA THR A 51 16.33 2.63 -31.01
C THR A 51 17.70 2.90 -30.36
N ARG A 52 18.32 4.05 -30.70
CA ARG A 52 19.55 4.50 -30.02
C ARG A 52 19.33 4.80 -28.53
N THR A 53 18.10 5.13 -28.13
CA THR A 53 17.74 5.43 -26.74
C THR A 53 18.05 4.25 -25.81
N LEU A 54 17.88 3.01 -26.29
CA LEU A 54 18.22 1.82 -25.51
C LEU A 54 19.71 1.79 -25.12
N GLY A 55 20.61 2.08 -26.07
CA GLY A 55 22.04 2.15 -25.78
C GLY A 55 22.38 3.23 -24.75
N HIS A 56 21.70 4.37 -24.82
CA HIS A 56 21.87 5.46 -23.86
C HIS A 56 21.42 5.04 -22.45
N ILE A 57 20.24 4.46 -22.28
CA ILE A 57 19.76 4.05 -20.95
C ILE A 57 20.61 2.94 -20.35
N LEU A 58 21.08 1.97 -21.15
CA LEU A 58 21.98 0.92 -20.69
C LEU A 58 23.30 1.50 -20.16
N SER A 59 23.91 2.45 -20.88
CA SER A 59 25.13 3.13 -20.43
C SER A 59 24.90 3.96 -19.16
N ILE A 60 23.75 4.61 -19.03
CA ILE A 60 23.38 5.33 -17.80
C ILE A 60 23.33 4.37 -16.61
N LEU A 61 22.58 3.27 -16.73
CA LEU A 61 22.41 2.28 -15.66
C LEU A 61 23.75 1.63 -15.26
N GLN A 62 24.60 1.32 -16.24
CA GLN A 62 25.94 0.76 -15.99
C GLN A 62 26.82 1.66 -15.11
N HIS A 63 26.66 2.98 -15.20
CA HIS A 63 27.46 3.96 -14.47
C HIS A 63 26.74 4.59 -13.27
N ALA A 64 25.49 4.20 -13.02
CA ALA A 64 24.64 4.73 -11.95
C ALA A 64 24.96 4.09 -10.58
N VAL A 65 26.23 4.07 -10.19
CA VAL A 65 26.77 3.44 -8.95
C VAL A 65 26.25 4.04 -7.64
N GLN A 66 25.42 5.07 -7.75
CA GLN A 66 24.97 5.95 -6.68
C GLN A 66 23.44 6.13 -6.71
N LEU A 67 22.77 5.32 -7.54
CA LEU A 67 21.33 5.22 -7.66
C LEU A 67 20.79 4.51 -6.42
N HIS A 68 19.99 5.21 -5.63
CA HIS A 68 19.41 4.68 -4.40
C HIS A 68 17.92 4.38 -4.54
N ARG A 69 17.22 5.03 -5.48
CA ARG A 69 15.80 4.80 -5.76
C ARG A 69 15.60 4.40 -7.21
N LEU A 70 14.95 3.27 -7.41
CA LEU A 70 14.47 2.80 -8.71
C LEU A 70 12.95 2.62 -8.63
N SER A 71 12.23 3.33 -9.49
CA SER A 71 10.80 3.12 -9.68
C SER A 71 10.54 2.69 -11.12
N ILE A 72 9.82 1.59 -11.29
CA ILE A 72 9.35 1.09 -12.58
C ILE A 72 7.82 1.15 -12.56
N ASP A 73 7.24 1.67 -13.62
CA ASP A 73 5.80 1.91 -13.71
C ASP A 73 5.32 1.66 -15.14
N THR A 74 4.02 1.49 -15.32
CA THR A 74 3.37 1.25 -16.60
C THR A 74 2.16 2.16 -16.65
N ILE A 75 2.12 3.09 -17.61
CA ILE A 75 0.99 4.04 -17.72
C ILE A 75 -0.19 3.35 -18.42
N ASN A 76 0.08 2.37 -19.28
CA ASN A 76 -0.96 1.65 -20.01
C ASN A 76 -0.65 0.15 -20.03
N GLU A 77 -1.31 -0.62 -19.17
CA GLU A 77 -1.09 -2.07 -19.02
C GLU A 77 -1.32 -2.84 -20.34
N GLU A 78 -2.26 -2.38 -21.18
CA GLU A 78 -2.54 -3.00 -22.48
C GLU A 78 -1.41 -2.80 -23.52
N ARG A 79 -0.55 -1.79 -23.30
CA ARG A 79 0.56 -1.44 -24.19
C ARG A 79 1.93 -1.87 -23.67
N ALA A 80 1.98 -2.49 -22.49
CA ALA A 80 3.21 -2.94 -21.87
C ALA A 80 3.83 -4.08 -22.69
N GLY A 81 4.81 -3.74 -23.53
CA GLY A 81 5.65 -4.72 -24.21
C GLY A 81 6.61 -5.41 -23.22
N PRO A 82 7.16 -6.58 -23.58
CA PRO A 82 8.19 -7.23 -22.78
C PRO A 82 9.44 -6.34 -22.67
N LEU A 83 10.16 -6.43 -21.55
CA LEU A 83 11.40 -5.67 -21.36
C LEU A 83 12.53 -6.29 -22.20
N ASP A 84 13.37 -5.46 -22.84
CA ASP A 84 14.59 -5.94 -23.49
C ASP A 84 15.47 -6.67 -22.45
N PRO A 85 15.94 -7.91 -22.73
CA PRO A 85 16.73 -8.68 -21.77
C PRO A 85 17.97 -7.95 -21.23
N ARG A 86 18.57 -7.05 -22.02
CA ARG A 86 19.70 -6.23 -21.58
C ARG A 86 19.32 -5.22 -20.51
N LEU A 87 18.07 -4.73 -20.51
CA LEU A 87 17.56 -3.88 -19.43
C LEU A 87 17.42 -4.68 -18.14
N ILE A 88 16.90 -5.91 -18.23
CA ILE A 88 16.80 -6.81 -17.07
C ILE A 88 18.18 -7.05 -16.47
N GLU A 89 19.19 -7.36 -17.30
CA GLU A 89 20.58 -7.51 -16.87
C GLU A 89 21.15 -6.22 -16.26
N ALA A 90 20.93 -5.07 -16.90
CA ALA A 90 21.38 -3.77 -16.40
C ALA A 90 20.76 -3.45 -15.04
N PHE A 91 19.46 -3.67 -14.85
CA PHE A 91 18.81 -3.53 -13.54
C PHE A 91 19.38 -4.49 -12.52
N SER A 92 19.62 -5.75 -12.91
CA SER A 92 20.20 -6.78 -12.04
C SER A 92 21.55 -6.35 -11.46
N SER A 93 22.36 -5.66 -12.26
CA SER A 93 23.71 -5.20 -11.90
C SER A 93 23.75 -4.02 -10.91
N LEU A 94 22.60 -3.40 -10.61
CA LEU A 94 22.54 -2.29 -9.67
C LEU A 94 22.78 -2.79 -8.23
N THR A 95 23.75 -2.19 -7.55
CA THR A 95 24.18 -2.61 -6.21
C THR A 95 23.85 -1.62 -5.08
N SER A 96 23.46 -0.39 -5.43
CA SER A 96 23.25 0.69 -4.46
C SER A 96 21.79 0.98 -4.12
N ILE A 97 20.83 0.18 -4.61
CA ILE A 97 19.39 0.43 -4.41
C ILE A 97 19.03 0.25 -2.94
N LYS A 98 18.22 1.20 -2.45
CA LYS A 98 17.62 1.21 -1.11
C LYS A 98 16.10 1.26 -1.16
N ASP A 99 15.54 1.96 -2.15
CA ASP A 99 14.11 2.17 -2.34
C ASP A 99 13.73 1.64 -3.73
N LEU A 100 12.92 0.59 -3.75
CA LEU A 100 12.48 -0.09 -4.97
C LEU A 100 10.97 0.00 -5.08
N SER A 101 10.48 0.47 -6.22
CA SER A 101 9.04 0.55 -6.48
C SER A 101 8.69 -0.06 -7.83
N ILE A 102 7.74 -0.99 -7.85
CA ILE A 102 7.04 -1.44 -9.05
C ILE A 102 5.60 -0.94 -8.86
N LEU A 103 5.28 0.18 -9.51
CA LEU A 103 4.03 0.93 -9.26
C LEU A 103 2.87 0.47 -10.14
N SER A 104 3.18 -0.24 -11.23
CA SER A 104 2.21 -1.00 -12.02
C SER A 104 2.11 -2.44 -11.56
N CYS A 105 1.23 -3.22 -12.16
CA CYS A 105 1.18 -4.66 -11.94
C CYS A 105 2.56 -5.33 -12.14
N ILE A 106 2.89 -6.26 -11.24
CA ILE A 106 4.05 -7.14 -11.39
C ILE A 106 3.85 -7.99 -12.66
N THR A 107 4.88 -8.02 -13.49
CA THR A 107 4.97 -8.86 -14.69
C THR A 107 6.07 -9.89 -14.50
N LYS A 108 6.13 -10.89 -15.38
CA LYS A 108 7.22 -11.90 -15.39
C LYS A 108 8.60 -11.25 -15.48
N ASP A 109 8.74 -10.11 -16.17
CA ASP A 109 10.03 -9.42 -16.30
C ASP A 109 10.38 -8.56 -15.09
N THR A 110 9.43 -7.83 -14.51
CA THR A 110 9.69 -7.07 -13.26
C THR A 110 9.93 -8.02 -12.07
N ALA A 111 9.28 -9.18 -12.05
CA ALA A 111 9.58 -10.25 -11.10
C ALA A 111 11.01 -10.79 -11.28
N LYS A 112 11.49 -10.99 -12.52
CA LYS A 112 12.90 -11.36 -12.77
C LYS A 112 13.85 -10.29 -12.25
N VAL A 113 13.57 -9.01 -12.50
CA VAL A 113 14.38 -7.89 -11.98
C VAL A 113 14.44 -7.95 -10.45
N LEU A 114 13.30 -8.11 -9.77
CA LEU A 114 13.25 -8.20 -8.31
C LEU A 114 14.09 -9.35 -7.74
N LYS A 115 14.03 -10.53 -8.36
CA LYS A 115 14.78 -11.72 -7.93
C LYS A 115 16.29 -11.61 -8.20
N SER A 116 16.68 -10.95 -9.28
CA SER A 116 18.06 -10.89 -9.77
C SER A 116 18.86 -9.67 -9.30
N LEU A 117 18.19 -8.59 -8.89
CA LEU A 117 18.80 -7.34 -8.42
C LEU A 117 19.85 -7.58 -7.33
N GLN A 118 21.10 -7.19 -7.57
CA GLN A 118 22.24 -7.46 -6.68
C GLN A 118 22.30 -6.59 -5.42
N SER A 119 21.44 -5.57 -5.32
CA SER A 119 21.40 -4.66 -4.16
C SER A 119 20.97 -5.40 -2.89
N ALA A 120 21.91 -5.66 -1.98
CA ALA A 120 21.61 -6.31 -0.69
C ALA A 120 20.98 -5.34 0.35
N SER A 121 21.06 -4.03 0.12
CA SER A 121 20.67 -2.97 1.06
C SER A 121 19.28 -2.38 0.78
N VAL A 122 18.38 -3.10 0.12
CA VAL A 122 17.01 -2.64 -0.11
C VAL A 122 16.29 -2.57 1.23
N THR A 123 15.90 -1.37 1.66
CA THR A 123 15.19 -1.14 2.92
C THR A 123 13.72 -0.80 2.70
N LYS A 124 13.35 -0.36 1.50
CA LYS A 124 11.97 -0.02 1.16
C LYS A 124 11.55 -0.67 -0.14
N VAL A 125 10.40 -1.33 -0.12
CA VAL A 125 9.76 -1.94 -1.28
C VAL A 125 8.31 -1.49 -1.38
N HIS A 126 7.89 -1.14 -2.60
CA HIS A 126 6.51 -0.85 -2.95
C HIS A 126 6.16 -1.63 -4.21
N ILE A 127 5.17 -2.52 -4.11
CA ILE A 127 4.74 -3.37 -5.22
C ILE A 127 3.22 -3.32 -5.37
N CYS A 128 2.78 -3.11 -6.60
CA CYS A 128 1.40 -3.31 -7.02
C CYS A 128 1.27 -4.62 -7.80
N PHE A 129 0.23 -5.39 -7.51
CA PHE A 129 -0.14 -6.60 -8.23
C PHE A 129 -1.34 -6.32 -9.13
N GLN A 130 -1.72 -7.24 -10.00
CA GLN A 130 -2.89 -7.04 -10.86
C GLN A 130 -4.17 -7.20 -10.04
N ARG A 131 -5.06 -6.20 -10.06
CA ARG A 131 -6.36 -6.28 -9.40
C ARG A 131 -7.21 -7.35 -10.08
N GLU A 132 -7.69 -8.32 -9.31
CA GLU A 132 -8.46 -9.48 -9.81
C GLU A 132 -9.76 -9.10 -10.53
N HIS A 133 -10.24 -7.87 -10.38
CA HIS A 133 -11.60 -7.46 -10.77
C HIS A 133 -11.78 -6.88 -12.18
N PHE A 134 -10.73 -6.69 -12.99
CA PHE A 134 -10.88 -6.02 -14.30
C PHE A 134 -10.64 -6.87 -15.54
N SER A 135 -10.38 -8.17 -15.42
CA SER A 135 -10.43 -9.03 -16.59
C SER A 135 -11.84 -9.55 -16.84
N LEU A 136 -12.73 -8.65 -17.26
CA LEU A 136 -14.01 -9.01 -17.89
C LEU A 136 -13.83 -9.82 -19.20
N ASN A 137 -12.59 -10.04 -19.64
CA ASN A 137 -12.24 -10.67 -20.92
C ASN A 137 -11.28 -11.87 -20.82
N HIS A 138 -10.96 -12.39 -19.62
CA HIS A 138 -10.29 -13.69 -19.50
C HIS A 138 -11.28 -14.74 -18.98
N ASP A 139 -11.97 -15.40 -19.91
CA ASP A 139 -12.72 -16.66 -19.70
C ASP A 139 -11.79 -17.86 -19.42
N GLY A 140 -10.70 -17.65 -18.68
CA GLY A 140 -9.74 -18.69 -18.32
C GLY A 140 -9.59 -18.76 -16.80
N PRO A 141 -9.66 -19.95 -16.18
CA PRO A 141 -9.26 -20.09 -14.79
C PRO A 141 -7.78 -19.68 -14.67
N TRP A 142 -7.49 -18.77 -13.74
CA TRP A 142 -6.13 -18.44 -13.34
C TRP A 142 -5.38 -19.74 -13.04
N THR A 143 -4.27 -19.98 -13.73
CA THR A 143 -3.39 -21.10 -13.38
C THR A 143 -2.55 -20.66 -12.18
N ASP A 144 -2.29 -21.58 -11.24
CA ASP A 144 -1.42 -21.36 -10.06
C ASP A 144 -0.03 -20.79 -10.41
N GLU A 145 0.36 -20.79 -11.68
CA GLU A 145 1.63 -20.29 -12.20
C GLU A 145 1.74 -18.75 -12.23
N ASP A 146 0.63 -18.01 -12.18
CA ASP A 146 0.62 -16.54 -12.23
C ASP A 146 0.45 -15.87 -10.85
N ASN A 147 0.20 -16.64 -9.79
CA ASN A 147 0.14 -16.13 -8.40
C ASN A 147 1.55 -15.93 -7.82
N ILE A 148 2.04 -14.69 -7.93
CA ILE A 148 3.34 -14.31 -7.40
C ILE A 148 3.22 -13.98 -5.91
N ASP A 149 3.70 -14.89 -5.07
CA ASP A 149 3.76 -14.66 -3.63
C ASP A 149 4.76 -13.54 -3.27
N PRO A 150 4.31 -12.43 -2.64
CA PRO A 150 5.20 -11.33 -2.25
C PRO A 150 6.25 -11.72 -1.21
N ILE A 151 5.93 -12.63 -0.28
CA ILE A 151 6.83 -13.12 0.78
C ILE A 151 7.97 -13.93 0.16
N LEU A 152 7.70 -14.75 -0.86
CA LEU A 152 8.76 -15.47 -1.58
C LEU A 152 9.54 -14.58 -2.54
N LEU A 153 8.84 -13.68 -3.24
CA LEU A 153 9.45 -12.77 -4.21
C LEU A 153 10.53 -11.89 -3.58
N LEU A 154 10.31 -11.46 -2.33
CA LEU A 154 11.18 -10.54 -1.60
C LEU A 154 12.15 -11.21 -0.63
N GLN A 155 12.21 -12.55 -0.59
CA GLN A 155 12.98 -13.31 0.40
C GLN A 155 14.45 -12.87 0.52
N LYS A 156 15.07 -12.48 -0.60
CA LYS A 156 16.45 -11.95 -0.65
C LYS A 156 16.67 -10.74 0.24
N TYR A 157 15.63 -9.92 0.43
CA TYR A 157 15.66 -8.68 1.22
C TYR A 157 15.16 -8.88 2.66
N SER A 158 14.86 -10.11 3.06
CA SER A 158 14.37 -10.45 4.41
C SER A 158 15.13 -9.76 5.54
N SER A 159 16.46 -9.77 5.46
CA SER A 159 17.34 -9.20 6.50
C SER A 159 17.52 -7.67 6.48
N SER A 160 17.09 -6.98 5.41
CA SER A 160 17.34 -5.54 5.20
C SER A 160 16.07 -4.71 5.04
N LEU A 161 14.94 -5.32 4.69
CA LEU A 161 13.68 -4.62 4.46
C LEU A 161 13.12 -4.02 5.76
N GLU A 162 12.75 -2.75 5.71
CA GLU A 162 12.22 -1.96 6.84
C GLU A 162 10.79 -1.48 6.58
N ILE A 163 10.48 -1.14 5.33
CA ILE A 163 9.17 -0.62 4.90
C ILE A 163 8.69 -1.45 3.71
N LEU A 164 7.51 -2.04 3.83
CA LEU A 164 6.87 -2.83 2.78
C LEU A 164 5.50 -2.27 2.45
N LYS A 165 5.27 -2.01 1.17
CA LYS A 165 3.95 -1.65 0.64
C LYS A 165 3.53 -2.65 -0.44
N LEU A 166 2.38 -3.28 -0.27
CA LEU A 166 1.82 -4.26 -1.17
C LEU A 166 0.40 -3.85 -1.53
N TYR A 167 0.06 -3.85 -2.81
CA TYR A 167 -1.26 -3.50 -3.30
C TYR A 167 -1.82 -4.62 -4.19
N TRP A 168 -3.10 -4.96 -4.01
CA TRP A 168 -3.85 -5.94 -4.82
C TRP A 168 -3.22 -7.34 -4.87
N PHE A 169 -2.63 -7.78 -3.78
CA PHE A 169 -1.89 -9.04 -3.70
C PHE A 169 -2.71 -10.12 -3.00
N ILE A 170 -2.39 -11.38 -3.26
CA ILE A 170 -3.02 -12.53 -2.60
C ILE A 170 -2.05 -13.08 -1.57
N PHE A 171 -2.48 -13.21 -0.31
CA PHE A 171 -1.70 -13.92 0.68
C PHE A 171 -1.73 -15.43 0.41
N PRO A 172 -0.62 -16.15 0.60
CA PRO A 172 -0.65 -17.60 0.57
C PRO A 172 -1.52 -18.13 1.72
N PRO A 173 -2.07 -19.34 1.58
CA PRO A 173 -2.99 -19.92 2.57
C PRO A 173 -2.31 -20.22 3.92
N SER A 174 -0.98 -20.26 3.98
CA SER A 174 -0.22 -20.54 5.19
C SER A 174 1.12 -19.79 5.23
N PRO A 175 1.68 -19.55 6.42
CA PRO A 175 2.98 -18.90 6.55
C PRO A 175 4.11 -19.73 5.94
N HIS A 176 5.06 -19.06 5.28
CA HIS A 176 6.29 -19.71 4.80
C HIS A 176 7.27 -19.93 5.95
N HIS A 177 7.24 -21.13 6.53
CA HIS A 177 8.16 -21.46 7.62
C HIS A 177 9.63 -21.26 7.21
N GLY A 178 10.35 -20.46 8.00
CA GLY A 178 11.76 -20.12 7.76
C GLY A 178 11.98 -18.82 6.97
N ILE A 179 10.92 -18.15 6.51
CA ILE A 179 10.99 -16.85 5.85
C ILE A 179 10.26 -15.82 6.71
N TYR A 180 11.00 -14.84 7.21
CA TYR A 180 10.47 -13.72 7.98
C TYR A 180 11.34 -12.48 7.74
N TYR A 181 10.76 -11.32 8.03
CA TYR A 181 11.31 -10.00 7.75
C TYR A 181 11.50 -9.25 9.07
N PRO A 182 12.56 -9.56 9.84
CA PRO A 182 12.70 -9.08 11.21
C PRO A 182 12.94 -7.57 11.32
N ARG A 183 13.29 -6.88 10.23
CA ARG A 183 13.50 -5.43 10.23
C ARG A 183 12.30 -4.64 9.75
N VAL A 184 11.26 -5.29 9.23
CA VAL A 184 10.06 -4.59 8.77
C VAL A 184 9.33 -4.02 9.97
N THR A 185 9.29 -2.70 10.03
CA THR A 185 8.58 -1.94 11.07
C THR A 185 7.33 -1.27 10.53
N GLU A 186 7.22 -1.08 9.20
CA GLU A 186 6.05 -0.50 8.55
C GLU A 186 5.55 -1.38 7.41
N LEU A 187 4.27 -1.74 7.48
CA LEU A 187 3.56 -2.50 6.46
C LEU A 187 2.34 -1.71 6.00
N MET A 188 2.20 -1.57 4.69
CA MET A 188 1.03 -1.01 4.03
C MET A 188 0.45 -2.03 3.06
N ILE A 189 -0.84 -2.34 3.20
CA ILE A 189 -1.57 -3.34 2.41
C ILE A 189 -2.93 -2.80 1.97
N THR A 190 -3.54 -3.39 0.94
CA THR A 190 -4.91 -3.06 0.48
C THR A 190 -6.00 -3.84 1.21
N ASP A 191 -7.20 -3.28 1.30
CA ASP A 191 -8.36 -3.87 2.01
C ASP A 191 -9.13 -4.94 1.20
N ASP A 192 -8.89 -5.06 -0.11
CA ASP A 192 -9.47 -6.09 -0.99
C ASP A 192 -9.16 -7.56 -0.56
N CYS A 193 -8.41 -7.76 0.53
CA CYS A 193 -7.87 -9.04 0.97
C CYS A 193 -8.60 -9.66 2.18
N ILE A 194 -9.85 -9.28 2.48
CA ILE A 194 -10.64 -9.96 3.52
C ILE A 194 -11.12 -11.32 2.97
N PRO A 195 -10.85 -12.46 3.64
CA PRO A 195 -10.29 -12.59 4.99
C PRO A 195 -8.76 -12.56 5.07
N LEU A 196 -8.22 -11.61 5.85
CA LEU A 196 -6.79 -11.48 6.09
C LEU A 196 -6.33 -12.38 7.25
N SER A 197 -5.40 -13.30 6.97
CA SER A 197 -4.77 -14.14 8.00
C SER A 197 -3.74 -13.36 8.83
N LEU A 198 -4.10 -13.04 10.07
CA LEU A 198 -3.22 -12.33 10.99
C LEU A 198 -2.00 -13.17 11.39
N GLU A 199 -2.15 -14.51 11.46
CA GLU A 199 -1.04 -15.43 11.78
C GLU A 199 0.12 -15.24 10.81
N LEU A 200 -0.19 -15.15 9.51
CA LEU A 200 0.81 -14.94 8.47
C LEU A 200 1.53 -13.61 8.63
N LEU A 201 0.81 -12.54 8.95
CA LEU A 201 1.39 -11.22 9.16
C LEU A 201 2.33 -11.21 10.36
N VAL A 202 1.88 -11.76 11.49
CA VAL A 202 2.68 -11.79 12.73
C VAL A 202 3.92 -12.65 12.53
N TYR A 203 3.80 -13.79 11.85
CA TYR A 203 4.93 -14.66 11.54
C TYR A 203 5.95 -13.98 10.61
N SER A 204 5.45 -13.38 9.53
CA SER A 204 6.30 -12.78 8.50
C SER A 204 6.94 -11.47 8.98
N PHE A 205 6.28 -10.71 9.84
CA PHE A 205 6.68 -9.37 10.29
C PHE A 205 6.64 -9.26 11.82
N PRO A 206 7.53 -9.98 12.54
CA PRO A 206 7.42 -10.11 14.00
C PRO A 206 7.67 -8.80 14.77
N ASN A 207 8.41 -7.86 14.18
CA ASN A 207 8.76 -6.57 14.80
C ASN A 207 7.97 -5.38 14.21
N LEU A 208 6.80 -5.65 13.64
CA LEU A 208 5.95 -4.62 13.04
C LEU A 208 5.53 -3.59 14.09
N ARG A 209 5.57 -2.30 13.71
CA ARG A 209 5.14 -1.18 14.56
C ARG A 209 3.98 -0.41 13.94
N ILE A 210 3.97 -0.29 12.62
CA ILE A 210 3.02 0.49 11.85
C ILE A 210 2.32 -0.44 10.86
N LEU A 211 1.00 -0.60 11.02
CA LEU A 211 0.15 -1.33 10.08
C LEU A 211 -0.82 -0.35 9.42
N ARG A 212 -0.80 -0.29 8.10
CA ARG A 212 -1.73 0.53 7.32
C ARG A 212 -2.46 -0.38 6.36
N ILE A 213 -3.77 -0.48 6.50
CA ILE A 213 -4.63 -1.10 5.52
C ILE A 213 -5.37 0.05 4.86
N VAL A 214 -5.17 0.19 3.56
CA VAL A 214 -5.73 1.26 2.73
C VAL A 214 -6.79 0.65 1.84
N ASP A 215 -7.95 1.26 1.83
CA ASP A 215 -8.84 1.11 0.70
C ASP A 215 -8.31 2.05 -0.40
N LEU A 216 -8.23 1.55 -1.62
CA LEU A 216 -7.85 2.34 -2.79
C LEU A 216 -9.08 2.79 -3.61
N ASP A 217 -10.27 2.30 -3.26
CA ASP A 217 -11.52 2.73 -3.85
C ASP A 217 -12.01 4.03 -3.21
N ASP A 218 -11.26 5.11 -3.46
CA ASP A 218 -11.80 6.49 -3.47
C ASP A 218 -12.78 6.69 -4.68
N PHE A 219 -13.08 5.64 -5.45
CA PHE A 219 -14.00 5.64 -6.57
C PHE A 219 -15.23 4.80 -6.26
N GLU A 220 -16.25 5.45 -5.70
CA GLU A 220 -17.70 5.24 -5.94
C GLU A 220 -18.12 3.86 -6.46
N LEU A 221 -17.87 2.80 -5.70
CA LEU A 221 -18.65 1.58 -5.84
C LEU A 221 -19.36 1.36 -4.53
N ASP A 222 -20.68 1.57 -4.58
CA ASP A 222 -21.66 1.14 -3.59
C ASP A 222 -21.55 -0.37 -3.39
N PHE A 223 -20.50 -0.81 -2.68
CA PHE A 223 -20.52 -2.10 -2.03
C PHE A 223 -21.37 -1.93 -0.77
N ASP A 224 -22.69 -2.00 -0.97
CA ASP A 224 -23.55 -2.50 0.09
C ASP A 224 -22.93 -3.81 0.55
N PHE A 225 -22.28 -3.79 1.72
CA PHE A 225 -21.77 -5.00 2.34
C PHE A 225 -22.94 -5.96 2.49
N ASP A 226 -23.04 -6.95 1.59
CA ASP A 226 -24.07 -7.96 1.71
C ASP A 226 -23.85 -8.70 3.05
N SER A 227 -24.93 -9.27 3.56
CA SER A 227 -24.96 -10.09 4.76
C SER A 227 -23.86 -11.16 4.81
N ASP A 228 -23.42 -11.65 3.65
CA ASP A 228 -22.32 -12.60 3.50
C ASP A 228 -20.96 -11.99 3.92
N THR A 229 -20.63 -10.76 3.50
CA THR A 229 -19.37 -10.10 3.88
C THR A 229 -19.29 -9.84 5.39
N VAL A 230 -20.43 -9.55 6.02
CA VAL A 230 -20.53 -9.37 7.48
C VAL A 230 -20.35 -10.70 8.23
N SER A 231 -20.86 -11.81 7.67
CA SER A 231 -20.66 -13.15 8.24
C SER A 231 -19.19 -13.57 8.17
N ASP A 232 -18.58 -13.38 7.00
CA ASP A 232 -17.16 -13.71 6.75
C ASP A 232 -16.23 -12.93 7.68
N GLY A 233 -16.52 -11.65 7.93
CA GLY A 233 -15.75 -10.83 8.87
C GLY A 233 -15.76 -11.36 10.32
N LYS A 234 -16.88 -11.92 10.79
CA LYS A 234 -16.98 -12.50 12.15
C LYS A 234 -16.21 -13.82 12.26
N GLU A 235 -16.31 -14.68 11.24
CA GLU A 235 -15.57 -15.94 11.20
C GLU A 235 -14.06 -15.68 11.12
N CYS A 236 -13.65 -14.76 10.25
CA CYS A 236 -12.27 -14.30 10.14
C CYS A 236 -11.74 -13.76 11.48
N ARG A 237 -12.53 -12.91 12.16
CA ARG A 237 -12.18 -12.39 13.49
C ARG A 237 -11.93 -13.51 14.49
N GLN A 238 -12.82 -14.50 14.56
CA GLN A 238 -12.68 -15.59 15.52
C GLN A 238 -11.42 -16.42 15.23
N ALA A 239 -11.13 -16.71 13.96
CA ALA A 239 -9.91 -17.40 13.57
C ALA A 239 -8.65 -16.59 13.95
N ASN A 240 -8.65 -15.28 13.68
CA ASN A 240 -7.54 -14.39 13.99
C ASN A 240 -7.30 -14.22 15.51
N ILE A 241 -8.36 -14.23 16.33
CA ILE A 241 -8.20 -14.22 17.79
C ILE A 241 -7.58 -15.53 18.27
N LEU A 242 -8.00 -16.66 17.71
CA LEU A 242 -7.48 -17.97 18.10
C LEU A 242 -6.01 -18.15 17.71
N SER A 243 -5.57 -17.65 16.55
CA SER A 243 -4.16 -17.73 16.14
C SER A 243 -3.22 -16.93 17.04
N GLN A 244 -3.71 -15.83 17.62
CA GLN A 244 -2.95 -14.95 18.49
C GLN A 244 -2.59 -15.53 19.87
N PHE A 245 -3.15 -16.69 20.25
CA PHE A 245 -2.70 -17.41 21.44
C PHE A 245 -1.28 -17.94 21.32
N GLN A 246 -0.85 -18.28 20.10
CA GLN A 246 0.49 -18.83 19.83
C GLN A 246 1.49 -17.72 19.55
N MET A 247 1.11 -16.77 18.69
CA MET A 247 1.98 -15.69 18.25
C MET A 247 1.17 -14.42 18.05
N ARG A 248 1.62 -13.32 18.64
CA ARG A 248 1.00 -12.00 18.49
C ARG A 248 2.06 -10.91 18.58
N TRP A 249 1.76 -9.74 18.03
CA TRP A 249 2.52 -8.54 18.37
C TRP A 249 2.27 -8.16 19.83
N GLU A 250 3.30 -7.71 20.54
CA GLU A 250 3.14 -7.22 21.92
C GLU A 250 2.39 -5.88 21.96
N SER A 251 2.74 -5.01 21.02
CA SER A 251 2.08 -3.72 20.80
C SER A 251 2.37 -3.20 19.40
N LEU A 252 1.48 -2.36 18.89
CA LEU A 252 1.67 -1.59 17.67
C LEU A 252 1.70 -0.10 18.03
N GLU A 253 2.54 0.66 17.34
CA GLU A 253 2.61 2.11 17.52
C GLU A 253 1.48 2.81 16.77
N TYR A 254 1.16 2.32 15.57
CA TYR A 254 0.17 2.93 14.72
C TYR A 254 -0.59 1.88 13.91
N VAL A 255 -1.91 1.96 13.90
CA VAL A 255 -2.76 1.16 13.03
C VAL A 255 -3.74 2.10 12.31
N SER A 256 -3.87 1.98 10.99
CA SER A 256 -4.94 2.64 10.24
C SER A 256 -5.65 1.69 9.32
N SER A 257 -6.98 1.65 9.36
CA SER A 257 -7.81 0.85 8.47
C SER A 257 -9.28 1.27 8.62
N GLU A 258 -10.15 0.69 7.81
CA GLU A 258 -11.60 0.79 7.95
C GLU A 258 -12.11 -0.08 9.09
N MET A 259 -13.31 0.26 9.60
CA MET A 259 -13.85 -0.38 10.80
C MET A 259 -14.04 -1.89 10.64
N LEU A 260 -14.62 -2.33 9.51
CA LEU A 260 -14.90 -3.75 9.29
C LEU A 260 -13.62 -4.58 9.18
N CYS A 261 -12.61 -4.06 8.48
CA CYS A 261 -11.31 -4.70 8.38
C CYS A 261 -10.65 -4.81 9.76
N LEU A 262 -10.59 -3.71 10.53
CA LEU A 262 -10.03 -3.74 11.90
C LEU A 262 -10.73 -4.73 12.81
N TYR A 263 -12.06 -4.77 12.74
CA TYR A 263 -12.84 -5.74 13.49
C TYR A 263 -12.47 -7.18 13.10
N SER A 264 -12.37 -7.46 11.81
CA SER A 264 -12.04 -8.79 11.26
C SER A 264 -10.61 -9.24 11.61
N LEU A 265 -9.67 -8.30 11.80
CA LEU A 265 -8.33 -8.65 12.30
C LEU A 265 -8.34 -9.15 13.74
N GLY A 266 -9.30 -8.73 14.57
CA GLY A 266 -9.37 -9.16 15.97
C GLY A 266 -8.08 -8.92 16.78
N LEU A 267 -7.40 -7.79 16.58
CA LEU A 267 -6.09 -7.50 17.17
C LEU A 267 -6.12 -7.62 18.72
N CYS A 268 -5.34 -8.56 19.26
CA CYS A 268 -5.22 -8.84 20.70
C CYS A 268 -3.98 -8.18 21.34
N CYS A 269 -3.66 -6.95 20.94
CA CYS A 269 -2.49 -6.22 21.41
C CYS A 269 -2.77 -4.73 21.58
N LYS A 270 -1.93 -4.03 22.36
CA LYS A 270 -2.08 -2.58 22.55
C LYS A 270 -1.69 -1.82 21.28
N VAL A 271 -2.53 -0.88 20.87
CA VAL A 271 -2.25 0.03 19.74
C VAL A 271 -2.09 1.44 20.29
N ASN A 272 -0.93 2.07 20.18
CA ASN A 272 -0.76 3.42 20.75
C ASN A 272 -1.65 4.46 20.05
N HIS A 273 -1.61 4.48 18.71
CA HIS A 273 -2.44 5.36 17.87
C HIS A 273 -3.26 4.54 16.88
N LEU A 274 -4.58 4.59 17.02
CA LEU A 274 -5.53 4.00 16.08
C LEU A 274 -6.11 5.10 15.18
N ARG A 275 -6.10 4.91 13.87
CA ARG A 275 -6.78 5.78 12.90
C ARG A 275 -7.89 5.00 12.19
N LEU A 276 -9.12 5.38 12.43
CA LEU A 276 -10.32 4.78 11.87
C LEU A 276 -10.74 5.58 10.64
N ARG A 277 -10.94 4.90 9.52
CA ARG A 277 -11.63 5.47 8.36
C ARG A 277 -13.08 5.01 8.41
N LEU A 278 -14.01 5.96 8.49
CA LEU A 278 -15.44 5.72 8.53
C LEU A 278 -16.02 6.10 7.17
N PRO A 279 -16.50 5.13 6.37
CA PRO A 279 -17.14 5.44 5.11
C PRO A 279 -18.44 6.24 5.36
N GLY A 280 -18.79 7.12 4.42
CA GLY A 280 -19.93 8.03 4.52
C GLY A 280 -21.31 7.38 4.39
N TYR A 281 -21.37 6.06 4.13
CA TYR A 281 -22.61 5.33 3.93
C TYR A 281 -23.06 4.52 5.16
N ASN A 282 -24.35 4.20 5.17
CA ASN A 282 -25.11 3.76 6.34
C ASN A 282 -24.82 2.30 6.72
N ASN A 283 -23.83 2.06 7.58
CA ASN A 283 -23.65 0.74 8.19
C ASN A 283 -23.77 0.79 9.72
N SER A 284 -25.01 0.64 10.21
CA SER A 284 -25.29 0.54 11.66
C SER A 284 -24.52 -0.60 12.37
N ALA A 285 -24.03 -1.61 11.63
CA ALA A 285 -23.19 -2.67 12.20
C ALA A 285 -21.80 -2.16 12.62
N ASN A 286 -21.32 -1.03 12.09
CA ASN A 286 -20.03 -0.44 12.48
C ASN A 286 -19.99 -0.02 13.97
N LEU A 287 -21.14 0.23 14.59
CA LEU A 287 -21.25 0.68 15.97
C LEU A 287 -20.82 -0.40 16.98
N SER A 288 -21.28 -1.64 16.81
CA SER A 288 -20.88 -2.74 17.69
C SER A 288 -19.40 -3.08 17.52
N TYR A 289 -18.88 -3.00 16.30
CA TYR A 289 -17.48 -3.26 15.99
C TYR A 289 -16.53 -2.27 16.65
N THR A 290 -16.92 -1.00 16.73
CA THR A 290 -16.11 0.06 17.36
C THR A 290 -15.79 -0.27 18.81
N THR A 291 -16.80 -0.69 19.58
CA THR A 291 -16.62 -1.04 21.00
C THR A 291 -15.67 -2.22 21.16
N ASP A 292 -15.84 -3.26 20.35
CA ASP A 292 -14.98 -4.45 20.38
C ASP A 292 -13.53 -4.11 20.04
N VAL A 293 -13.30 -3.34 18.96
CA VAL A 293 -11.96 -2.92 18.53
C VAL A 293 -11.27 -2.08 19.60
N LEU A 294 -11.95 -1.06 20.15
CA LEU A 294 -11.38 -0.19 21.19
C LEU A 294 -11.07 -0.95 22.48
N SER A 295 -11.94 -1.89 22.88
CA SER A 295 -11.73 -2.69 24.10
C SER A 295 -10.50 -3.60 24.01
N MET A 296 -10.24 -4.17 22.83
CA MET A 296 -9.11 -5.09 22.60
C MET A 296 -7.80 -4.36 22.33
N THR A 297 -7.85 -3.28 21.54
CA THR A 297 -6.65 -2.53 21.14
C THR A 297 -6.20 -1.49 22.16
N GLN A 298 -7.11 -1.04 23.01
CA GLN A 298 -6.89 -0.08 24.09
C GLN A 298 -6.05 1.16 23.69
N PRO A 299 -6.48 1.94 22.68
CA PRO A 299 -5.66 3.01 22.17
C PRO A 299 -5.54 4.20 23.11
N THR A 300 -4.41 4.90 23.08
CA THR A 300 -4.26 6.16 23.82
C THR A 300 -4.51 7.38 22.95
N ARG A 301 -4.40 7.23 21.62
CA ARG A 301 -4.70 8.25 20.62
C ARG A 301 -5.63 7.65 19.58
N LEU A 302 -6.67 8.38 19.25
CA LEU A 302 -7.63 8.00 18.22
C LEU A 302 -7.75 9.11 17.19
N SER A 303 -7.60 8.75 15.92
CA SER A 303 -7.94 9.60 14.79
C SER A 303 -9.14 8.98 14.06
N ILE A 304 -10.09 9.80 13.68
CA ILE A 304 -11.25 9.38 12.90
C ILE A 304 -11.27 10.23 11.64
N ASP A 305 -11.23 9.58 10.49
CA ASP A 305 -11.48 10.21 9.20
C ASP A 305 -12.90 9.88 8.79
N ILE A 306 -13.70 10.91 8.57
CA ILE A 306 -15.09 10.79 8.16
C ILE A 306 -15.19 11.38 6.76
N GLN A 307 -15.53 10.54 5.78
CA GLN A 307 -15.83 11.00 4.43
C GLN A 307 -17.33 11.26 4.34
N LEU A 308 -17.72 12.48 4.01
CA LEU A 308 -19.13 12.87 3.91
C LEU A 308 -19.49 13.14 2.46
N SER A 309 -20.43 12.37 1.94
CA SER A 309 -20.98 12.56 0.61
C SER A 309 -22.41 13.12 0.59
N SER A 310 -23.10 13.13 1.74
CA SER A 310 -24.44 13.74 1.92
C SER A 310 -24.61 14.41 3.29
N ASP A 311 -25.66 15.24 3.44
CA ASP A 311 -26.03 15.97 4.68
C ASP A 311 -26.50 15.05 5.86
N ARG A 312 -26.15 13.76 5.87
CA ARG A 312 -26.63 12.79 6.86
C ARG A 312 -25.82 12.84 8.16
N THR A 313 -26.04 13.85 8.98
CA THR A 313 -25.30 14.11 10.23
C THR A 313 -25.67 13.19 11.41
N GLU A 314 -26.87 12.62 11.43
CA GLU A 314 -27.36 11.75 12.52
C GLU A 314 -26.48 10.50 12.76
N LEU A 315 -25.87 9.97 11.70
CA LEU A 315 -25.01 8.79 11.74
C LEU A 315 -23.67 9.09 12.43
N ILE A 316 -23.14 10.30 12.20
CA ILE A 316 -21.88 10.75 12.79
C ILE A 316 -22.02 10.83 14.31
N GLN A 317 -23.12 11.41 14.80
CA GLN A 317 -23.38 11.51 16.23
C GLN A 317 -23.37 10.13 16.89
N THR A 318 -24.09 9.16 16.30
CA THR A 318 -24.19 7.81 16.86
C THR A 318 -22.84 7.08 16.89
N GLN A 319 -22.02 7.23 15.85
CA GLN A 319 -20.68 6.63 15.80
C GLN A 319 -19.71 7.28 16.80
N LEU A 320 -19.81 8.60 16.99
CA LEU A 320 -18.95 9.34 17.91
C LEU A 320 -19.26 9.05 19.38
N TYR A 321 -20.53 8.85 19.78
CA TYR A 321 -20.87 8.55 21.18
C TYR A 321 -20.10 7.35 21.73
N HIS A 322 -20.00 6.25 20.96
CA HIS A 322 -19.27 5.04 21.39
C HIS A 322 -17.76 5.25 21.49
N VAL A 323 -17.21 6.15 20.68
CA VAL A 323 -15.81 6.54 20.77
C VAL A 323 -15.56 7.38 22.02
N VAL A 324 -16.46 8.32 22.28
CA VAL A 324 -16.35 9.29 23.38
C VAL A 324 -16.45 8.63 24.75
N ASP A 325 -17.25 7.58 24.87
CA ASP A 325 -17.38 6.81 26.12
C ASP A 325 -16.10 6.00 26.46
N TYR A 326 -15.14 5.88 25.53
CA TYR A 326 -13.91 5.16 25.78
C TYR A 326 -12.90 6.00 26.61
N HIS A 327 -12.83 5.71 27.92
CA HIS A 327 -11.99 6.44 28.88
C HIS A 327 -10.46 6.27 28.74
N GLY A 328 -9.98 5.45 27.81
CA GLY A 328 -8.54 5.22 27.61
C GLY A 328 -7.82 6.30 26.79
N LEU A 329 -8.55 7.21 26.16
CA LEU A 329 -8.00 8.20 25.24
C LEU A 329 -7.35 9.37 25.99
N THR A 330 -6.20 9.78 25.46
CA THR A 330 -5.51 11.03 25.81
C THR A 330 -5.61 12.07 24.71
N HIS A 331 -5.84 11.63 23.46
CA HIS A 331 -5.98 12.49 22.30
C HIS A 331 -7.06 11.92 21.38
N LEU A 332 -7.96 12.79 20.91
CA LEU A 332 -8.95 12.51 19.88
C LEU A 332 -8.77 13.53 18.76
N LEU A 333 -8.62 13.05 17.53
CA LEU A 333 -8.60 13.86 16.32
C LEU A 333 -9.73 13.41 15.41
N ILE A 334 -10.59 14.33 14.99
CA ILE A 334 -11.63 14.08 14.00
C ILE A 334 -11.28 14.91 12.77
N GLN A 335 -11.08 14.22 11.65
CA GLN A 335 -10.93 14.81 10.32
C GLN A 335 -12.20 14.52 9.54
N VAL A 336 -12.76 15.55 8.92
CA VAL A 336 -13.97 15.46 8.11
C VAL A 336 -13.62 15.93 6.72
N ASP A 337 -13.74 15.03 5.76
CA ASP A 337 -13.49 15.30 4.34
C ASP A 337 -14.84 15.32 3.61
N PHE A 338 -15.20 16.49 3.08
CA PHE A 338 -16.41 16.68 2.30
C PHE A 338 -16.13 16.30 0.85
N CYS A 339 -16.76 15.23 0.37
CA CYS A 339 -16.60 14.71 -0.98
C CYS A 339 -17.85 15.07 -1.80
N PRO A 340 -17.80 16.13 -2.62
CA PRO A 340 -18.95 16.54 -3.41
C PRO A 340 -19.26 15.50 -4.49
N GLU A 341 -20.31 14.70 -4.29
CA GLU A 341 -20.85 13.77 -5.30
C GLU A 341 -21.45 14.54 -6.49
N ASP A 342 -22.05 15.71 -6.22
CA ASP A 342 -22.63 16.60 -7.23
C ASP A 342 -22.11 18.03 -7.04
N SER A 343 -21.70 18.68 -8.14
CA SER A 343 -21.20 20.06 -8.13
C SER A 343 -22.25 21.12 -7.72
N GLU A 344 -23.48 20.71 -7.43
CA GLU A 344 -24.61 21.57 -7.04
C GLU A 344 -25.17 21.29 -5.63
N ALA A 345 -24.61 20.35 -4.86
CA ALA A 345 -25.07 20.10 -3.50
C ALA A 345 -24.52 21.16 -2.52
N ASP A 346 -25.39 22.03 -2.02
CA ASP A 346 -25.10 22.95 -0.90
C ASP A 346 -25.03 22.14 0.41
N TYR A 347 -23.84 21.63 0.76
CA TYR A 347 -23.61 20.97 2.04
C TYR A 347 -23.81 21.94 3.21
N ASN A 348 -24.63 21.56 4.21
CA ASN A 348 -24.75 22.32 5.46
C ASN A 348 -23.54 22.07 6.37
N ILE A 349 -22.35 22.46 5.92
CA ILE A 349 -21.09 22.31 6.66
C ILE A 349 -21.19 22.85 8.10
N PRO A 350 -21.79 24.03 8.37
CA PRO A 350 -21.94 24.52 9.73
C PRO A 350 -22.78 23.57 10.61
N GLY A 351 -23.90 23.06 10.11
CA GLY A 351 -24.74 22.12 10.85
C GLY A 351 -24.02 20.80 11.15
N VAL A 352 -23.27 20.26 10.18
CA VAL A 352 -22.45 19.05 10.36
C VAL A 352 -21.41 19.26 11.47
N LEU A 353 -20.74 20.40 11.48
CA LEU A 353 -19.74 20.70 12.51
C LEU A 353 -20.39 20.88 13.89
N ASP A 354 -21.55 21.54 13.96
CA ASP A 354 -22.32 21.68 15.21
C ASP A 354 -22.74 20.32 15.77
N ASP A 355 -23.18 19.40 14.89
CA ASP A 355 -23.55 18.04 15.26
C ASP A 355 -22.36 17.21 15.78
N ILE A 356 -21.18 17.35 15.16
CA ILE A 356 -19.95 16.72 15.64
C ILE A 356 -19.55 17.27 17.01
N ILE A 357 -19.58 18.60 17.17
CA ILE A 357 -19.26 19.25 18.45
C ILE A 357 -20.24 18.83 19.54
N ALA A 358 -21.53 18.68 19.22
CA ALA A 358 -22.54 18.25 20.17
C ALA A 358 -22.36 16.78 20.62
N ALA A 359 -21.79 15.92 19.76
CA ALA A 359 -21.50 14.53 20.09
C ALA A 359 -20.21 14.34 20.91
N LEU A 360 -19.35 15.36 20.97
CA LEU A 360 -18.13 15.33 21.77
C LEU A 360 -18.43 15.60 23.26
N PRO A 361 -17.64 15.02 24.19
CA PRO A 361 -17.82 15.30 25.60
C PRO A 361 -17.49 16.78 25.85
N PRO A 362 -18.13 17.42 26.85
CA PRO A 362 -17.83 18.81 27.19
C PRO A 362 -16.34 18.94 27.55
N LEU A 363 -15.65 19.88 26.89
CA LEU A 363 -14.23 20.18 27.07
C LEU A 363 -13.88 20.65 28.49
#